data_AF-A0A5N8H419-F1
#
_entry.id   AF-A0A5N8H419-F1
#
_cell.length_a   1.000
_cell.length_b   1.000
_cell.length_c   1.000
_cell.angle_alpha   90.00
_cell.angle_beta   90.00
_cell.angle_gamma   90.00
#
_symmetry.space_group_name_H-M   'P 1'
#
loop_
_entity.id
_entity.type
_entity.pdbx_description
1 polymer ?
#
loop_
_entity_poly.entity_id
_entity_poly.type
_entity_poly.pdbx_seq_one_letter_code
_entity_poly.pdbx_strand_id
1 'polypeptide(L)'
;MKKRKFRERRSAPKPRHMSLISLGKPEPILTTGTNYTDVWYDNEAEHWTLPIDRLALAQLVNLNAQHGGVLYARRNMVTANYENGGLTHEQLGAAVFDWLTFGDVAILKVRNGWGDVVALYPLPALYTRQRKTGEFVVLQQAEPMIYPPEDIIFLKQYDPQQAIYGLPDYISGIHSALLNGEATIFRRRYYHNGAHTGGIIYSNDPNMTDEVEEEIISKLEQSKGIGNFSTMFVNIPKGDPDGIKFIPIGDISAKDEFQNIKSISAQDVLTAHRFPAGLAGIIPTNGAVMGDVEKAAKTYRKAEILPIQRMFTAAVGQESDVPPHLYLNFLKDSELEGD
;
A
#
# COMPACT_ATOMS: atom_id res chain seq x y z
N MET A 1 77.89 4.82 45.67
CA MET A 1 76.41 4.92 45.72
C MET A 1 75.92 6.04 44.81
N LYS A 2 75.25 5.72 43.69
CA LYS A 2 74.45 6.67 42.90
C LYS A 2 73.15 5.97 42.49
N LYS A 3 72.03 6.37 43.11
CA LYS A 3 70.68 5.88 42.80
C LYS A 3 70.26 6.39 41.42
N ARG A 4 69.97 5.48 40.49
CA ARG A 4 69.39 5.81 39.17
C ARG A 4 67.86 5.81 39.33
N LYS A 5 67.24 6.99 39.26
CA LYS A 5 65.77 7.18 39.31
C LYS A 5 65.12 6.51 38.09
N PHE A 6 64.20 5.59 38.32
CA PHE A 6 63.25 5.14 37.30
C PHE A 6 62.26 6.28 37.04
N ARG A 7 62.18 6.74 35.79
CA ARG A 7 61.21 7.74 35.35
C ARG A 7 60.09 6.98 34.65
N GLU A 8 58.94 6.86 35.32
CA GLU A 8 57.71 6.36 34.73
C GLU A 8 57.39 7.16 33.46
N ARG A 9 57.28 6.46 32.32
CA ARG A 9 56.71 7.04 31.11
C ARG A 9 55.20 7.19 31.34
N ARG A 10 54.76 8.41 31.68
CA ARG A 10 53.35 8.78 31.54
C ARG A 10 53.00 8.68 30.05
N SER A 11 52.12 7.75 29.71
CA SER A 11 51.45 7.70 28.41
C SER A 11 50.66 9.00 28.22
N ALA A 12 50.86 9.67 27.09
CA ALA A 12 50.06 10.83 26.72
C ALA A 12 48.59 10.39 26.53
N PRO A 13 47.60 11.21 26.94
CA PRO A 13 46.20 10.89 26.70
C PRO A 13 45.94 10.85 25.19
N LYS A 14 45.41 9.73 24.70
CA LYS A 14 44.95 9.64 23.30
C LYS A 14 43.90 10.74 23.06
N PRO A 15 43.91 11.41 21.89
CA PRO A 15 42.85 12.35 21.55
C PRO A 15 41.52 11.58 21.51
N ARG A 16 40.60 11.92 22.41
CA ARG A 16 39.26 11.31 22.42
C ARG A 16 38.50 11.76 21.17
N HIS A 17 38.09 10.79 20.37
CA HIS A 17 37.30 11.00 19.17
C HIS A 17 35.82 11.18 19.57
N MET A 18 35.10 12.07 18.90
CA MET A 18 33.64 12.15 19.03
C MET A 18 33.03 10.86 18.49
N SER A 19 32.23 10.14 19.29
CA SER A 19 31.50 8.96 18.83
C SER A 19 30.06 9.35 18.48
N LEU A 20 29.65 9.02 17.26
CA LEU A 20 28.29 9.21 16.76
C LEU A 20 27.82 7.87 16.19
N ILE A 21 26.88 7.21 16.89
CA ILE A 21 26.38 5.90 16.49
C ILE A 21 24.86 5.98 16.34
N SER A 22 24.38 5.72 15.12
CA SER A 22 22.95 5.66 14.78
C SER A 22 22.46 4.21 14.87
N LEU A 23 21.51 3.95 15.77
CA LEU A 23 21.03 2.60 16.06
C LEU A 23 19.81 2.21 15.20
N GLY A 24 20.04 1.96 13.91
CA GLY A 24 19.09 1.31 12.99
C GLY A 24 18.27 2.27 12.11
N LYS A 25 18.11 1.91 10.83
CA LYS A 25 17.28 2.67 9.89
C LYS A 25 15.80 2.31 10.12
N PRO A 26 14.87 3.28 10.13
CA PRO A 26 13.46 2.95 10.04
C PRO A 26 13.22 2.21 8.72
N GLU A 27 12.77 0.96 8.80
CA GLU A 27 12.35 0.23 7.60
C GLU A 27 11.11 0.92 7.02
N PRO A 28 11.17 1.38 5.76
CA PRO A 28 10.02 1.95 5.09
C PRO A 28 8.92 0.90 4.97
N ILE A 29 7.69 1.30 5.25
CA ILE A 29 6.51 0.50 4.93
C ILE A 29 6.19 0.84 3.48
N LEU A 30 6.55 -0.04 2.54
CA LEU A 30 6.06 0.00 1.17
C LEU A 30 6.11 1.39 0.50
N THR A 31 7.27 2.05 0.56
CA THR A 31 7.48 3.36 -0.11
C THR A 31 7.93 3.21 -1.56
N THR A 32 8.15 1.98 -2.02
CA THR A 32 8.70 1.67 -3.33
C THR A 32 7.64 1.02 -4.22
N GLY A 33 7.59 1.42 -5.50
CA GLY A 33 6.72 0.81 -6.50
C GLY A 33 5.34 1.44 -6.67
N THR A 34 4.93 2.35 -5.78
CA THR A 34 3.63 3.04 -5.87
C THR A 34 3.64 4.30 -6.74
N ASN A 35 4.82 4.73 -7.21
CA ASN A 35 4.96 5.88 -8.09
C ASN A 35 4.65 5.45 -9.52
N TYR A 36 4.02 6.36 -10.27
CA TYR A 36 3.84 6.19 -11.70
C TYR A 36 5.20 6.20 -12.42
N THR A 37 5.39 5.26 -13.33
CA THR A 37 6.56 5.13 -14.21
C THR A 37 6.12 5.08 -15.66
N ASP A 38 6.95 5.60 -16.55
CA ASP A 38 6.70 5.49 -18.00
C ASP A 38 6.56 4.02 -18.41
N VAL A 39 5.71 3.76 -19.41
CA VAL A 39 5.53 2.41 -19.97
C VAL A 39 6.44 2.27 -21.18
N TRP A 40 7.34 1.30 -21.15
CA TRP A 40 8.20 0.94 -22.28
C TRP A 40 8.23 -0.57 -22.49
N TYR A 41 8.62 -0.99 -23.69
CA TYR A 41 8.73 -2.41 -23.99
C TYR A 41 10.08 -2.93 -23.51
N ASP A 42 10.06 -3.95 -22.64
CA ASP A 42 11.25 -4.66 -22.22
C ASP A 42 11.51 -5.82 -23.20
N ASN A 43 12.64 -5.77 -23.91
CA ASN A 43 12.99 -6.80 -24.89
C ASN A 43 13.53 -8.07 -24.24
N GLU A 44 14.05 -8.00 -23.01
CA GLU A 44 14.56 -9.17 -22.28
C GLU A 44 13.39 -9.91 -21.61
N ALA A 45 12.47 -9.17 -21.00
CA ALA A 45 11.25 -9.75 -20.41
C ALA A 45 10.13 -10.04 -21.44
N GLU A 46 10.28 -9.57 -22.68
CA GLU A 46 9.34 -9.73 -23.80
C GLU A 46 7.91 -9.22 -23.53
N HIS A 47 7.76 -8.17 -22.72
CA HIS A 47 6.47 -7.54 -22.45
C HIS A 47 6.61 -6.05 -22.09
N TRP A 48 5.49 -5.31 -22.15
CA TRP A 48 5.44 -3.93 -21.68
C TRP A 48 5.60 -3.86 -20.16
N THR A 49 6.37 -2.88 -19.67
CA THR A 49 6.45 -2.56 -18.24
C THR A 49 5.13 -2.00 -17.73
N LEU A 50 4.86 -2.18 -16.43
CA LEU A 50 3.65 -1.65 -15.82
C LEU A 50 3.82 -0.15 -15.48
N PRO A 51 2.74 0.65 -15.52
CA PRO A 51 2.79 2.05 -15.11
C PRO A 51 2.99 2.20 -13.59
N ILE A 52 2.53 1.23 -12.78
CA ILE A 52 2.73 1.17 -11.33
C ILE A 52 2.93 -0.30 -10.97
N ASP A 53 3.77 -0.59 -9.97
CA ASP A 53 3.92 -1.95 -9.46
C ASP A 53 2.61 -2.48 -8.88
N ARG A 54 2.03 -3.48 -9.54
CA ARG A 54 0.79 -4.13 -9.11
C ARG A 54 0.95 -4.83 -7.75
N LEU A 55 2.13 -5.32 -7.40
CA LEU A 55 2.33 -5.91 -6.06
C LEU A 55 2.21 -4.85 -4.97
N ALA A 56 2.77 -3.66 -5.21
CA ALA A 56 2.65 -2.54 -4.29
C ALA A 56 1.19 -2.10 -4.11
N LEU A 57 0.42 -2.04 -5.20
CA LEU A 57 -1.03 -1.75 -5.15
C LEU A 57 -1.80 -2.82 -4.36
N ALA A 58 -1.53 -4.11 -4.59
CA ALA A 58 -2.16 -5.20 -3.86
C ALA A 58 -1.84 -5.18 -2.36
N GLN A 59 -0.61 -4.85 -1.99
CA GLN A 59 -0.21 -4.71 -0.60
C GLN A 59 -0.84 -3.48 0.07
N LEU A 60 -0.98 -2.37 -0.66
CA LEU A 60 -1.62 -1.15 -0.15
C LEU A 60 -3.05 -1.39 0.36
N VAL A 61 -3.81 -2.26 -0.31
CA VAL A 61 -5.15 -2.71 0.12
C VAL A 61 -5.12 -3.25 1.56
N ASN A 62 -4.10 -4.04 1.90
CA ASN A 62 -3.96 -4.66 3.22
C ASN A 62 -3.39 -3.72 4.28
N LEU A 63 -2.67 -2.66 3.86
CA LEU A 63 -2.00 -1.73 4.76
C LEU A 63 -2.90 -0.62 5.30
N ASN A 64 -3.93 -0.24 4.55
CA ASN A 64 -4.79 0.89 4.89
C ASN A 64 -6.27 0.48 5.02
N ALA A 65 -6.84 0.69 6.21
CA ALA A 65 -8.20 0.27 6.54
C ALA A 65 -9.28 0.95 5.68
N GLN A 66 -9.15 2.25 5.40
CA GLN A 66 -10.09 2.98 4.56
C GLN A 66 -9.99 2.51 3.11
N HIS A 67 -8.78 2.45 2.56
CA HIS A 67 -8.53 2.08 1.18
C HIS A 67 -8.99 0.66 0.87
N GLY A 68 -8.54 -0.31 1.68
CA GLY A 68 -8.96 -1.71 1.52
C GLY A 68 -10.46 -1.87 1.74
N GLY A 69 -11.01 -1.27 2.79
CA GLY A 69 -12.45 -1.31 3.09
C GLY A 69 -13.30 -0.81 1.93
N VAL A 70 -12.90 0.31 1.30
CA VAL A 70 -13.60 0.86 0.13
C VAL A 70 -13.51 -0.06 -1.09
N LEU A 71 -12.34 -0.62 -1.40
CA LEU A 71 -12.20 -1.55 -2.54
C LEU A 71 -13.06 -2.80 -2.37
N TYR A 72 -13.05 -3.42 -1.18
CA TYR A 72 -13.90 -4.58 -0.88
C TYR A 72 -15.39 -4.23 -0.92
N ALA A 73 -15.78 -3.06 -0.39
CA ALA A 73 -17.16 -2.60 -0.45
C ALA A 73 -17.63 -2.35 -1.89
N ARG A 74 -16.82 -1.66 -2.71
CA ARG A 74 -17.11 -1.42 -4.14
C ARG A 74 -17.27 -2.73 -4.90
N ARG A 75 -16.36 -3.69 -4.71
CA ARG A 75 -16.48 -5.04 -5.30
C ARG A 75 -17.83 -5.67 -4.96
N ASN A 76 -18.17 -5.72 -3.68
CA ASN A 76 -19.44 -6.32 -3.24
C ASN A 76 -20.65 -5.59 -3.83
N MET A 77 -20.63 -4.26 -3.88
CA MET A 77 -21.71 -3.46 -4.44
C MET A 77 -21.89 -3.71 -5.94
N VAL A 78 -20.79 -3.87 -6.69
CA VAL A 78 -20.81 -4.19 -8.13
C VAL A 78 -21.31 -5.61 -8.37
N THR A 79 -20.97 -6.59 -7.55
CA THR A 79 -21.43 -7.97 -7.76
C THR A 79 -22.77 -8.29 -7.10
N ALA A 80 -23.30 -7.41 -6.25
CA ALA A 80 -24.46 -7.68 -5.39
C ALA A 80 -25.68 -8.26 -6.12
N ASN A 81 -25.99 -7.75 -7.31
CA ASN A 81 -27.15 -8.16 -8.12
C ASN A 81 -26.74 -8.95 -9.37
N TYR A 82 -25.57 -9.60 -9.36
CA TYR A 82 -25.16 -10.49 -10.42
C TYR A 82 -25.98 -11.79 -10.38
N GLU A 83 -26.63 -12.13 -11.49
CA GLU A 83 -27.54 -13.27 -11.57
C GLU A 83 -26.86 -14.49 -12.21
N ASN A 84 -26.36 -14.34 -13.44
CA ASN A 84 -25.76 -15.42 -14.22
C ASN A 84 -24.92 -14.89 -15.40
N GLY A 85 -24.21 -15.80 -16.07
CA GLY A 85 -23.43 -15.53 -17.27
C GLY A 85 -22.22 -16.45 -17.39
N GLY A 86 -21.21 -16.02 -18.15
CA GLY A 86 -20.00 -16.80 -18.40
C GLY A 86 -18.99 -16.82 -17.25
N LEU A 87 -19.26 -16.08 -16.17
CA LEU A 87 -18.45 -16.05 -14.96
C LEU A 87 -19.28 -16.53 -13.76
N THR A 88 -18.66 -17.24 -12.84
CA THR A 88 -19.26 -17.44 -11.51
C THR A 88 -19.24 -16.15 -10.71
N HIS A 89 -20.05 -16.06 -9.64
CA HIS A 89 -20.04 -14.90 -8.76
C HIS A 89 -18.65 -14.64 -8.14
N GLU A 90 -17.91 -15.70 -7.81
CA GLU A 90 -16.54 -15.61 -7.31
C GLU A 90 -15.58 -15.05 -8.38
N GLN A 91 -15.65 -15.57 -9.60
CA GLN A 91 -14.83 -15.09 -10.72
C GLN A 91 -15.13 -13.63 -11.08
N LEU A 92 -16.41 -13.25 -11.14
CA LEU A 92 -16.77 -11.85 -11.36
C LEU A 92 -16.26 -10.97 -10.22
N GLY A 93 -16.37 -11.43 -8.96
CA GLY A 93 -15.81 -10.75 -7.80
C GLY A 93 -14.31 -10.53 -7.90
N ALA A 94 -13.56 -11.54 -8.35
CA ALA A 94 -12.13 -11.42 -8.60
C ALA A 94 -11.84 -10.42 -9.73
N ALA A 95 -12.56 -10.51 -10.85
CA ALA A 95 -12.37 -9.65 -12.01
C ALA A 95 -12.61 -8.16 -11.68
N VAL A 96 -13.70 -7.88 -10.97
CA VAL A 96 -14.04 -6.53 -10.52
C VAL A 96 -13.02 -6.02 -9.51
N PHE A 97 -12.54 -6.86 -8.60
CA PHE A 97 -11.55 -6.47 -7.61
C PHE A 97 -10.21 -6.13 -8.26
N ASP A 98 -9.76 -6.92 -9.22
CA ASP A 98 -8.55 -6.67 -10.01
C ASP A 98 -8.69 -5.36 -10.81
N TRP A 99 -9.83 -5.15 -11.48
CA TRP A 99 -10.08 -3.93 -12.24
C TRP A 99 -10.11 -2.68 -11.34
N LEU A 100 -10.70 -2.77 -10.15
CA LEU A 100 -10.72 -1.69 -9.17
C LEU A 100 -9.32 -1.41 -8.59
N THR A 101 -8.52 -2.44 -8.35
CA THR A 101 -7.20 -2.34 -7.70
C THR A 101 -6.10 -1.95 -8.66
N PHE A 102 -6.07 -2.52 -9.87
CA PHE A 102 -4.98 -2.34 -10.83
C PHE A 102 -5.35 -1.44 -12.00
N GLY A 103 -6.62 -1.08 -12.15
CA GLY A 103 -7.10 -0.29 -13.27
C GLY A 103 -7.48 -1.12 -14.50
N ASP A 104 -7.15 -2.41 -14.54
CA ASP A 104 -7.52 -3.30 -15.64
C ASP A 104 -7.69 -4.76 -15.21
N VAL A 105 -8.34 -5.53 -16.07
CA VAL A 105 -8.47 -6.98 -15.98
C VAL A 105 -8.60 -7.60 -17.37
N ALA A 106 -7.95 -8.75 -17.58
CA ALA A 106 -8.12 -9.57 -18.76
C ALA A 106 -9.08 -10.73 -18.47
N ILE A 107 -10.09 -10.92 -19.31
CA ILE A 107 -11.02 -12.05 -19.24
C ILE A 107 -10.74 -12.96 -20.44
N LEU A 108 -10.33 -14.18 -20.16
CA LEU A 108 -10.09 -15.23 -21.15
C LEU A 108 -11.40 -15.82 -21.66
N LYS A 109 -11.53 -15.93 -22.98
CA LYS A 109 -12.53 -16.71 -23.70
C LYS A 109 -12.02 -18.15 -23.81
N VAL A 110 -12.60 -19.06 -23.04
CA VAL A 110 -12.22 -20.48 -23.06
C VAL A 110 -12.91 -21.15 -24.24
N ARG A 111 -12.13 -21.72 -25.17
CA ARG A 111 -12.64 -22.39 -26.36
C ARG A 111 -12.65 -23.91 -26.23
N ASN A 112 -13.64 -24.55 -26.86
CA ASN A 112 -13.66 -25.99 -27.04
C ASN A 112 -12.77 -26.43 -28.24
N GLY A 113 -12.69 -27.74 -28.50
CA GLY A 113 -11.91 -28.28 -29.62
C GLY A 113 -12.42 -27.92 -31.02
N TRP A 114 -13.62 -27.35 -31.13
CA TRP A 114 -14.22 -26.83 -32.37
C TRP A 114 -14.05 -25.32 -32.53
N GLY A 115 -13.48 -24.63 -31.52
CA GLY A 115 -13.23 -23.18 -31.54
C GLY A 115 -14.34 -22.33 -30.94
N ASP A 116 -15.43 -22.92 -30.48
CA ASP A 116 -16.53 -22.16 -29.85
C ASP A 116 -16.15 -21.72 -28.44
N VAL A 117 -16.53 -20.49 -28.06
CA VAL A 117 -16.38 -20.00 -26.69
C VAL A 117 -17.41 -20.68 -25.79
N VAL A 118 -16.94 -21.41 -24.78
CA VAL A 118 -17.79 -22.20 -23.87
C VAL A 118 -17.78 -21.69 -22.43
N ALA A 119 -16.80 -20.87 -22.05
CA ALA A 119 -16.72 -20.26 -20.73
C ALA A 119 -15.87 -18.98 -20.77
N LEU A 120 -15.99 -18.16 -19.72
CA LEU A 120 -15.11 -17.03 -19.46
C LEU A 120 -14.29 -17.30 -18.19
N TYR A 121 -13.09 -16.75 -18.13
CA TYR A 121 -12.22 -16.87 -16.96
C TYR A 121 -11.41 -15.59 -16.71
N PRO A 122 -11.45 -14.99 -15.52
CA PRO A 122 -10.66 -13.79 -15.24
C PRO A 122 -9.20 -14.18 -15.00
N LEU A 123 -8.29 -13.64 -15.80
CA LEU A 123 -6.85 -13.82 -15.59
C LEU A 123 -6.37 -12.93 -14.44
N PRO A 124 -5.41 -13.40 -13.62
CA PRO A 124 -4.91 -12.65 -12.49
C PRO A 124 -4.15 -11.41 -12.98
N ALA A 125 -4.71 -10.22 -12.76
CA ALA A 125 -4.17 -8.98 -13.29
C ALA A 125 -2.78 -8.68 -12.70
N LEU A 126 -2.50 -9.05 -11.45
CA LEU A 126 -1.17 -8.92 -10.83
C LEU A 126 -0.05 -9.47 -11.73
N TYR A 127 -0.31 -10.61 -12.37
CA TYR A 127 0.68 -11.37 -13.15
C TYR A 127 0.53 -11.23 -14.66
N THR A 128 -0.57 -10.64 -15.14
CA THR A 128 -0.82 -10.51 -16.58
C THR A 128 -0.04 -9.34 -17.16
N ARG A 129 0.61 -9.55 -18.31
CA ARG A 129 1.31 -8.52 -19.10
C ARG A 129 0.89 -8.61 -20.56
N GLN A 130 1.10 -7.54 -21.30
CA GLN A 130 0.90 -7.49 -22.76
C GLN A 130 2.26 -7.53 -23.47
N ARG A 131 2.37 -8.34 -24.52
CA ARG A 131 3.54 -8.41 -25.42
C ARG A 131 3.41 -7.38 -26.55
N LYS A 132 4.48 -7.15 -27.31
CA LYS A 132 4.50 -6.16 -28.41
C LYS A 132 3.49 -6.48 -29.53
N THR A 133 3.22 -7.76 -29.73
CA THR A 133 2.29 -8.34 -30.70
C THR A 133 0.82 -8.21 -30.28
N GLY A 134 0.56 -7.75 -29.04
CA GLY A 134 -0.78 -7.65 -28.46
C GLY A 134 -1.19 -8.88 -27.64
N GLU A 135 -0.44 -9.99 -27.74
CA GLU A 135 -0.67 -11.19 -26.94
C GLU A 135 -0.58 -10.88 -25.45
N PHE A 136 -1.34 -11.62 -24.64
CA PHE A 136 -1.28 -11.54 -23.19
C PHE A 136 -0.47 -12.69 -22.63
N VAL A 137 0.41 -12.41 -21.68
CA VAL A 137 1.20 -13.41 -20.98
C VAL A 137 0.90 -13.36 -19.49
N VAL A 138 0.62 -14.52 -18.89
CA VAL A 138 0.46 -14.67 -17.45
C VAL A 138 1.77 -15.18 -16.87
N LEU A 139 2.45 -14.32 -16.12
CA LEU A 139 3.70 -14.65 -15.46
C LEU A 139 3.45 -15.56 -14.26
N GLN A 140 4.16 -16.68 -14.19
CA GLN A 140 4.06 -17.63 -13.09
C GLN A 140 5.43 -18.26 -12.82
N GLN A 141 5.56 -19.01 -11.73
CA GLN A 141 6.83 -19.69 -11.41
C GLN A 141 7.20 -20.77 -12.44
N ALA A 142 6.19 -21.36 -13.08
CA ALA A 142 6.36 -22.30 -14.18
C ALA A 142 6.48 -21.56 -15.53
N GLU A 143 6.36 -22.28 -16.64
CA GLU A 143 6.36 -21.69 -17.98
C GLU A 143 5.21 -20.67 -18.12
N PRO A 144 5.47 -19.45 -18.64
CA PRO A 144 4.43 -18.44 -18.82
C PRO A 144 3.31 -18.94 -19.74
N MET A 145 2.06 -18.66 -19.40
CA MET A 145 0.93 -18.97 -20.27
C MET A 145 0.67 -17.78 -21.20
N ILE A 146 0.67 -18.02 -22.51
CA ILE A 146 0.45 -17.01 -23.53
C ILE A 146 -0.93 -17.21 -24.15
N TYR A 147 -1.67 -16.12 -24.27
CA TYR A 147 -3.01 -16.07 -24.85
C TYR A 147 -3.02 -15.08 -26.01
N PRO A 148 -3.59 -15.46 -27.16
CA PRO A 148 -3.67 -14.57 -28.30
C PRO A 148 -4.72 -13.47 -28.06
N PRO A 149 -4.59 -12.29 -28.69
CA PRO A 149 -5.48 -11.15 -28.44
C PRO A 149 -6.96 -11.46 -28.65
N GLU A 150 -7.28 -12.28 -29.65
CA GLU A 150 -8.66 -12.67 -29.98
C GLU A 150 -9.34 -13.51 -28.91
N ASP A 151 -8.60 -14.06 -27.94
CA ASP A 151 -9.13 -14.83 -26.83
C ASP A 151 -9.25 -14.01 -25.55
N ILE A 152 -8.90 -12.72 -25.57
CA ILE A 152 -8.88 -11.86 -24.39
C ILE A 152 -9.84 -10.69 -24.57
N ILE A 153 -10.77 -10.57 -23.63
CA ILE A 153 -11.55 -9.35 -23.42
C ILE A 153 -10.80 -8.52 -22.37
N PHE A 154 -10.14 -7.46 -22.80
CA PHE A 154 -9.34 -6.62 -21.89
C PHE A 154 -10.09 -5.34 -21.50
N LEU A 155 -10.49 -5.26 -20.23
CA LEU A 155 -11.14 -4.08 -19.66
C LEU A 155 -10.09 -3.22 -18.96
N LYS A 156 -9.99 -1.94 -19.34
CA LYS A 156 -9.06 -0.99 -18.74
C LYS A 156 -9.69 0.37 -18.46
N GLN A 157 -9.33 0.96 -17.33
CA GLN A 157 -9.53 2.37 -17.04
C GLN A 157 -8.59 3.20 -17.90
N TYR A 158 -9.11 4.24 -18.55
CA TYR A 158 -8.31 5.04 -19.47
C TYR A 158 -7.19 5.79 -18.72
N ASP A 159 -5.97 5.65 -19.23
CA ASP A 159 -4.80 6.39 -18.78
C ASP A 159 -4.38 7.38 -19.88
N PRO A 160 -4.36 8.71 -19.62
CA PRO A 160 -3.95 9.68 -20.63
C PRO A 160 -2.45 9.64 -20.94
N GLN A 161 -1.62 9.00 -20.11
CA GLN A 161 -0.16 8.98 -20.26
C GLN A 161 0.34 7.79 -21.09
N GLN A 162 -0.47 6.74 -21.25
CA GLN A 162 -0.11 5.54 -22.01
C GLN A 162 -1.35 4.76 -22.47
N ALA A 163 -1.22 3.98 -23.54
CA ALA A 163 -2.35 3.29 -24.17
C ALA A 163 -2.41 1.77 -23.91
N ILE A 164 -1.45 1.21 -23.17
CA ILE A 164 -1.25 -0.23 -23.00
C ILE A 164 -2.14 -0.76 -21.87
N TYR A 165 -1.90 -0.33 -20.63
CA TYR A 165 -2.57 -0.82 -19.42
C TYR A 165 -3.64 0.16 -18.93
N GLY A 166 -4.43 -0.27 -17.94
CA GLY A 166 -5.29 0.62 -17.19
C GLY A 166 -4.59 1.28 -16.02
N LEU A 167 -5.17 2.39 -15.55
CA LEU A 167 -4.71 3.10 -14.36
C LEU A 167 -5.90 3.29 -13.40
N PRO A 168 -5.81 2.83 -12.14
CA PRO A 168 -6.95 2.92 -11.24
C PRO A 168 -7.22 4.38 -10.83
N ASP A 169 -8.49 4.76 -10.77
CA ASP A 169 -8.92 6.13 -10.48
C ASP A 169 -8.46 6.72 -9.14
N TYR A 170 -8.14 5.88 -8.16
CA TYR A 170 -7.76 6.30 -6.81
C TYR A 170 -6.27 6.69 -6.66
N ILE A 171 -5.45 6.65 -7.71
CA ILE A 171 -4.00 6.86 -7.62
C ILE A 171 -3.60 8.16 -6.89
N SER A 172 -4.41 9.22 -7.00
CA SER A 172 -4.20 10.49 -6.30
C SER A 172 -4.24 10.38 -4.77
N GLY A 173 -4.92 9.35 -4.24
CA GLY A 173 -5.03 9.06 -2.81
C GLY A 173 -3.97 8.10 -2.26
N ILE A 174 -3.05 7.59 -3.08
CA ILE A 174 -2.03 6.61 -2.66
C ILE A 174 -1.16 7.16 -1.53
N HIS A 175 -0.66 8.38 -1.66
CA HIS A 175 0.18 9.00 -0.63
C HIS A 175 -0.60 9.21 0.68
N SER A 176 -1.88 9.58 0.61
CA SER A 176 -2.73 9.68 1.81
C SER A 176 -2.96 8.30 2.43
N ALA A 177 -3.18 7.25 1.63
CA ALA A 177 -3.32 5.88 2.15
C ALA A 177 -2.04 5.38 2.85
N LEU A 178 -0.87 5.61 2.23
CA LEU A 178 0.44 5.29 2.79
C LEU A 178 0.68 6.05 4.10
N LEU A 179 0.56 7.37 4.10
CA LEU A 179 0.73 8.21 5.29
C LEU A 179 -0.19 7.78 6.43
N ASN A 180 -1.45 7.46 6.12
CA ASN A 180 -2.43 7.00 7.09
C ASN A 180 -2.08 5.61 7.67
N GLY A 181 -1.60 4.69 6.83
CA GLY A 181 -1.12 3.36 7.22
C GLY A 181 0.13 3.46 8.11
N GLU A 182 1.11 4.25 7.68
CA GLU A 182 2.34 4.52 8.42
C GLU A 182 2.07 5.13 9.79
N ALA A 183 1.15 6.11 9.89
CA ALA A 183 0.74 6.69 11.17
C ALA A 183 0.14 5.62 12.12
N THR A 184 -0.55 4.62 11.58
CA THR A 184 -1.10 3.50 12.37
C THR A 184 0.00 2.58 12.89
N ILE A 185 0.93 2.20 12.01
CA ILE A 185 2.05 1.32 12.36
C ILE A 185 2.99 2.02 13.34
N PHE A 186 3.26 3.31 13.14
CA PHE A 186 3.99 4.15 14.07
C PHE A 186 3.36 4.11 15.46
N ARG A 187 2.06 4.37 15.58
CA ARG A 187 1.35 4.32 16.87
C ARG A 187 1.41 2.94 17.50
N ARG A 188 1.23 1.87 16.71
CA ARG A 188 1.36 0.49 17.20
C ARG A 188 2.75 0.24 17.78
N ARG A 189 3.81 0.60 17.05
CA ARG A 189 5.22 0.47 17.52
C ARG A 189 5.49 1.34 18.74
N TYR A 190 4.97 2.56 18.78
CA TYR A 190 5.13 3.49 19.89
C TYR A 190 4.55 2.94 21.19
N TYR A 191 3.31 2.45 21.17
CA TYR A 191 2.70 1.84 22.35
C TYR A 191 3.32 0.48 22.71
N HIS A 192 3.73 -0.31 21.70
CA HIS A 192 4.45 -1.56 21.93
C HIS A 192 5.79 -1.32 22.64
N ASN A 193 6.46 -0.20 22.36
CA ASN A 193 7.71 0.23 23.00
C ASN A 193 7.51 1.06 24.28
N GLY A 194 6.36 0.91 24.96
CA GLY A 194 6.12 1.59 26.24
C GLY A 194 5.97 3.11 26.13
N ALA A 195 5.49 3.62 24.99
CA ALA A 195 5.32 5.05 24.72
C ALA A 195 6.64 5.85 24.65
N HIS A 196 7.69 5.23 24.10
CA HIS A 196 9.00 5.85 23.87
C HIS A 196 9.35 5.86 22.36
N THR A 197 9.70 7.03 21.82
CA THR A 197 10.08 7.24 20.39
C THR A 197 11.59 7.18 20.12
N GLY A 198 12.39 6.76 21.10
CA GLY A 198 13.85 6.91 21.03
C GLY A 198 14.31 8.36 21.30
N GLY A 199 15.61 8.57 21.41
CA GLY A 199 16.15 9.90 21.74
C GLY A 199 17.65 10.02 21.51
N ILE A 200 18.23 11.17 21.82
CA ILE A 200 19.68 11.36 21.86
C ILE A 200 20.11 11.28 23.32
N ILE A 201 20.96 10.31 23.65
CA ILE A 201 21.71 10.29 24.90
C ILE A 201 23.02 11.00 24.63
N TYR A 202 23.11 12.21 25.17
CA TYR A 202 24.30 13.03 25.15
C TYR A 202 25.08 12.80 26.45
N SER A 203 26.38 12.55 26.37
CA SER A 203 27.29 12.58 27.53
C SER A 203 28.48 13.46 27.23
N ASN A 204 28.98 14.13 28.26
CA ASN A 204 30.17 14.98 28.21
C ASN A 204 31.24 14.55 29.24
N ASP A 205 31.06 13.39 29.88
CA ASP A 205 31.89 12.98 31.02
C ASP A 205 33.36 12.77 30.59
N PRO A 206 34.29 13.62 31.08
CA PRO A 206 35.71 13.48 30.77
C PRO A 206 36.35 12.25 31.42
N ASN A 207 35.63 11.49 32.25
CA ASN A 207 36.10 10.24 32.86
C ASN A 207 35.47 8.99 32.22
N MET A 208 34.61 9.13 31.21
CA MET A 208 34.05 7.98 30.48
C MET A 208 35.18 7.17 29.84
N THR A 209 35.24 5.88 30.17
CA THR A 209 36.19 4.93 29.57
C THR A 209 35.58 4.28 28.35
N ASP A 210 36.41 3.80 27.43
CA ASP A 210 35.98 3.09 26.22
C ASP A 210 35.11 1.86 26.58
N GLU A 211 35.43 1.18 27.68
CA GLU A 211 34.70 0.02 28.20
C GLU A 211 33.28 0.37 28.67
N VAL A 212 33.12 1.50 29.37
CA VAL A 212 31.80 1.97 29.85
C VAL A 212 30.97 2.48 28.67
N GLU A 213 31.61 3.11 27.68
CA GLU A 213 30.95 3.54 26.45
C GLU A 213 30.40 2.35 25.67
N GLU A 214 31.19 1.29 25.48
CA GLU A 214 30.76 0.03 24.87
C GLU A 214 29.64 -0.65 25.68
N GLU A 215 29.69 -0.61 27.01
CA GLU A 215 28.63 -1.16 27.86
C GLU A 215 27.31 -0.38 27.72
N ILE A 216 27.37 0.96 27.64
CA ILE A 216 26.20 1.80 27.39
C ILE A 216 25.62 1.49 26.01
N ILE A 217 26.45 1.41 24.97
CA ILE A 217 26.02 1.06 23.60
C ILE A 217 25.36 -0.32 23.61
N SER A 218 26.00 -1.32 24.21
CA SER A 218 25.48 -2.69 24.29
C SER A 218 24.13 -2.74 25.03
N LYS A 219 23.99 -2.01 26.14
CA LYS A 219 22.73 -1.91 26.88
C LYS A 219 21.65 -1.19 26.07
N LEU A 220 21.99 -0.17 25.28
CA LEU A 220 21.04 0.50 24.38
C LEU A 220 20.62 -0.39 23.22
N GLU A 221 21.52 -1.21 22.69
CA GLU A 221 21.21 -2.21 21.67
C GLU A 221 20.31 -3.32 22.21
N GLN A 222 20.58 -3.80 23.43
CA GLN A 222 19.74 -4.79 24.12
C GLN A 222 18.39 -4.22 24.57
N SER A 223 18.34 -2.92 24.86
CA SER A 223 17.13 -2.18 25.23
C SER A 223 16.27 -1.78 24.02
N LYS A 224 16.66 -2.14 22.78
CA LYS A 224 15.80 -1.99 21.61
C LYS A 224 14.54 -2.82 21.83
N GLY A 225 13.46 -2.18 22.27
CA GLY A 225 12.12 -2.74 22.20
C GLY A 225 11.79 -3.10 20.75
N ILE A 226 10.84 -4.02 20.56
CA ILE A 226 10.37 -4.43 19.24
C ILE A 226 9.63 -3.24 18.60
N GLY A 227 10.37 -2.41 17.86
CA GLY A 227 9.84 -1.26 17.12
C GLY A 227 10.96 -0.31 16.72
N ASN A 228 10.91 0.17 15.47
CA ASN A 228 11.95 0.91 14.72
C ASN A 228 12.39 2.28 15.29
N PHE A 229 12.34 2.50 16.60
CA PHE A 229 12.80 3.73 17.24
C PHE A 229 14.26 3.60 17.67
N SER A 230 15.13 4.35 17.03
CA SER A 230 16.58 4.35 17.30
C SER A 230 16.94 5.40 18.35
N THR A 231 17.71 5.02 19.36
CA THR A 231 18.38 5.97 20.26
C THR A 231 19.78 6.25 19.74
N MET A 232 20.17 7.52 19.64
CA MET A 232 21.54 7.91 19.27
C MET A 232 22.34 8.16 20.55
N PHE A 233 23.53 7.58 20.65
CA PHE A 233 24.48 7.94 21.72
C PHE A 233 25.54 8.88 21.14
N VAL A 234 25.77 10.00 21.83
CA VAL A 234 26.74 11.03 21.45
C VAL A 234 27.60 11.36 22.67
N ASN A 235 28.90 11.05 22.59
CA ASN A 235 29.87 11.44 23.61
C ASN A 235 30.75 12.60 23.10
N ILE A 236 30.68 13.76 23.75
CA ILE A 236 31.52 14.93 23.43
C ILE A 236 32.37 15.29 24.67
N PRO A 237 33.65 14.86 24.70
CA PRO A 237 34.54 15.14 25.82
C PRO A 237 34.75 16.66 25.99
N LYS A 238 34.59 17.18 27.22
CA LYS A 238 34.73 18.62 27.59
C LYS A 238 33.56 19.55 27.18
N GLY A 239 32.33 19.04 27.17
CA GLY A 239 31.11 19.86 27.07
C GLY A 239 30.61 20.46 28.40
N ASP A 240 29.49 21.20 28.35
CA ASP A 240 28.79 21.90 29.46
C ASP A 240 28.40 20.95 30.63
N PRO A 241 28.52 21.31 31.93
CA PRO A 241 28.78 20.40 33.07
C PRO A 241 27.67 19.43 33.51
N ASP A 242 26.64 19.20 32.71
CA ASP A 242 25.60 18.22 32.98
C ASP A 242 25.98 16.85 32.37
N GLY A 243 26.38 15.91 33.25
CA GLY A 243 27.08 14.65 32.93
C GLY A 243 26.43 13.72 31.88
N ILE A 244 25.10 13.68 31.77
CA ILE A 244 24.36 12.92 30.75
C ILE A 244 23.00 13.61 30.53
N LYS A 245 22.62 13.91 29.29
CA LYS A 245 21.29 14.44 28.90
C LYS A 245 20.57 13.47 27.98
N PHE A 246 19.32 13.15 28.29
CA PHE A 246 18.41 12.50 27.35
C PHE A 246 17.57 13.56 26.65
N ILE A 247 17.71 13.68 25.33
CA ILE A 247 16.91 14.56 24.50
C ILE A 247 15.92 13.66 23.75
N PRO A 248 14.62 13.64 24.11
CA PRO A 248 13.64 12.87 23.36
C PRO A 248 13.55 13.43 21.93
N ILE A 249 13.67 12.55 20.93
CA ILE A 249 13.36 12.91 19.55
C ILE A 249 11.86 12.67 19.39
N GLY A 250 11.08 13.74 19.37
CA GLY A 250 9.62 13.69 19.33
C GLY A 250 9.01 13.96 20.71
N ASP A 251 8.88 15.23 21.06
CA ASP A 251 8.02 15.62 22.17
C ASP A 251 6.55 15.41 21.77
N ILE A 252 5.76 14.81 22.65
CA ILE A 252 4.39 14.33 22.41
C ILE A 252 3.37 15.49 22.52
N SER A 253 3.81 16.74 22.37
CA SER A 253 2.93 17.86 22.01
C SER A 253 2.23 17.63 20.65
N ALA A 254 2.69 16.64 19.87
CA ALA A 254 2.12 16.16 18.61
C ALA A 254 0.85 15.28 18.70
N LYS A 255 0.23 15.07 19.88
CA LYS A 255 -1.02 14.26 19.98
C LYS A 255 -2.10 14.74 19.01
N ASP A 256 -2.28 16.06 18.91
CA ASP A 256 -3.24 16.71 18.03
C ASP A 256 -2.86 16.51 16.54
N GLU A 257 -1.56 16.55 16.23
CA GLU A 257 -1.07 16.43 14.87
C GLU A 257 -1.24 15.02 14.30
N PHE A 258 -1.03 13.97 15.11
CA PHE A 258 -1.28 12.60 14.65
C PHE A 258 -2.77 12.33 14.37
N GLN A 259 -3.67 12.87 15.20
CA GLN A 259 -5.10 12.70 14.97
C GLN A 259 -5.52 13.46 13.72
N ASN A 260 -4.99 14.66 13.49
CA ASN A 260 -5.20 15.43 12.27
C ASN A 260 -4.68 14.71 11.02
N ILE A 261 -3.44 14.19 11.06
CA ILE A 261 -2.88 13.39 9.95
C ILE A 261 -3.80 12.22 9.63
N LYS A 262 -4.22 11.43 10.64
CA LYS A 262 -5.11 10.28 10.44
C LYS A 262 -6.47 10.67 9.88
N SER A 263 -7.07 11.75 10.36
CA SER A 263 -8.41 12.20 9.91
C SER A 263 -8.38 12.79 8.50
N ILE A 264 -7.43 13.67 8.21
CA ILE A 264 -7.29 14.31 6.87
C ILE A 264 -6.97 13.24 5.82
N SER A 265 -5.94 12.42 6.08
CA SER A 265 -5.55 11.38 5.12
C SER A 265 -6.65 10.32 4.91
N ALA A 266 -7.46 10.00 5.94
CA ALA A 266 -8.62 9.15 5.76
C ALA A 266 -9.68 9.79 4.85
N GLN A 267 -9.95 11.09 5.02
CA GLN A 267 -10.87 11.85 4.18
C GLN A 267 -10.36 11.93 2.73
N ASP A 268 -9.07 12.14 2.51
CA ASP A 268 -8.45 12.14 1.19
C ASP A 268 -8.63 10.79 0.50
N VAL A 269 -8.44 9.68 1.22
CA VAL A 269 -8.65 8.32 0.68
C VAL A 269 -10.11 8.13 0.27
N LEU A 270 -11.08 8.51 1.11
CA LEU A 270 -12.50 8.43 0.76
C LEU A 270 -12.83 9.30 -0.45
N THR A 271 -12.20 10.48 -0.54
CA THR A 271 -12.40 11.44 -1.64
C THR A 271 -11.82 10.90 -2.94
N ALA A 272 -10.63 10.29 -2.92
CA ALA A 272 -10.00 9.64 -4.08
C ALA A 272 -10.88 8.52 -4.66
N HIS A 273 -11.54 7.74 -3.79
CA HIS A 273 -12.51 6.71 -4.20
C HIS A 273 -13.93 7.23 -4.47
N ARG A 274 -14.17 8.52 -4.21
CA ARG A 274 -15.51 9.16 -4.23
C ARG A 274 -16.53 8.42 -3.36
N PHE A 275 -16.07 7.75 -2.30
CA PHE A 275 -16.88 6.84 -1.50
C PHE A 275 -17.58 7.58 -0.35
N PRO A 276 -18.92 7.46 -0.19
CA PRO A 276 -19.64 8.15 0.86
C PRO A 276 -19.18 7.73 2.26
N ALA A 277 -18.83 8.70 3.11
CA ALA A 277 -18.32 8.42 4.45
C ALA A 277 -19.29 7.61 5.34
N GLY A 278 -20.61 7.74 5.13
CA GLY A 278 -21.62 6.99 5.88
C GLY A 278 -21.59 5.50 5.57
N LEU A 279 -21.31 5.15 4.30
CA LEU A 279 -21.13 3.76 3.88
C LEU A 279 -19.77 3.21 4.31
N ALA A 280 -18.79 4.07 4.53
CA ALA A 280 -17.47 3.68 5.04
C ALA A 280 -17.47 3.38 6.55
N GLY A 281 -18.61 3.53 7.23
CA GLY A 281 -18.70 3.34 8.68
C GLY A 281 -18.01 4.45 9.49
N ILE A 282 -17.83 5.64 8.91
CA ILE A 282 -17.29 6.80 9.64
C ILE A 282 -18.32 7.26 10.69
N ILE A 283 -17.89 7.27 11.95
CA ILE A 283 -18.68 7.79 13.06
C ILE A 283 -18.44 9.31 13.15
N PRO A 284 -19.48 10.15 13.03
CA PRO A 284 -19.32 11.60 13.11
C PRO A 284 -18.81 12.04 14.49
N THR A 285 -17.85 12.96 14.50
CA THR A 285 -17.39 13.60 15.74
C THR A 285 -18.18 14.88 16.03
N ASN A 286 -18.34 15.23 17.31
CA ASN A 286 -18.81 16.55 17.77
C ASN A 286 -20.21 16.97 17.27
N GLY A 287 -21.18 16.05 17.24
CA GLY A 287 -22.58 16.39 16.93
C GLY A 287 -22.85 16.71 15.46
N ALA A 288 -21.90 16.45 14.55
CA ALA A 288 -22.13 16.53 13.12
C ALA A 288 -23.19 15.50 12.70
N VAL A 289 -24.24 15.97 12.01
CA VAL A 289 -25.29 15.11 11.48
C VAL A 289 -24.84 14.55 10.14
N MET A 290 -24.76 13.23 10.03
CA MET A 290 -24.48 12.59 8.76
C MET A 290 -25.70 12.68 7.85
N GLY A 291 -25.47 12.84 6.55
CA GLY A 291 -26.54 12.73 5.56
C GLY A 291 -27.20 11.35 5.58
N ASP A 292 -28.38 11.26 4.99
CA ASP A 292 -29.12 10.00 4.82
C ASP A 292 -28.27 8.97 4.05
N VAL A 293 -27.95 7.86 4.73
CA VAL A 293 -27.09 6.79 4.22
C VAL A 293 -27.75 6.07 3.04
N GLU A 294 -29.07 5.88 3.08
CA GLU A 294 -29.81 5.21 2.01
C GLU A 294 -29.82 6.07 0.74
N LYS A 295 -30.03 7.38 0.89
CA LYS A 295 -29.92 8.33 -0.22
C LYS A 295 -28.51 8.37 -0.80
N ALA A 296 -27.48 8.37 0.05
CA ALA A 296 -26.10 8.32 -0.39
C ALA A 296 -25.80 7.01 -1.14
N ALA A 297 -26.28 5.86 -0.66
CA ALA A 297 -26.15 4.57 -1.33
C ALA A 297 -26.82 4.57 -2.70
N LYS A 298 -28.05 5.08 -2.81
CA LYS A 298 -28.79 5.20 -4.08
C LYS A 298 -28.05 6.07 -5.10
N THR A 299 -27.53 7.22 -4.68
CA THR A 299 -26.74 8.09 -5.56
C THR A 299 -25.43 7.43 -5.98
N TYR A 300 -24.70 6.84 -5.02
CA TYR A 300 -23.43 6.16 -5.28
C TYR A 300 -23.62 4.98 -6.24
N ARG A 301 -24.68 4.19 -6.05
CA ARG A 301 -25.02 3.08 -6.94
C ARG A 301 -25.21 3.55 -8.38
N LYS A 302 -25.96 4.63 -8.58
CA LYS A 302 -26.20 5.20 -9.92
C LYS A 302 -24.94 5.77 -10.57
N ALA A 303 -24.10 6.44 -9.78
CA ALA A 303 -22.94 7.17 -10.29
C ALA A 303 -21.69 6.29 -10.48
N GLU A 304 -21.47 5.28 -9.63
CA GLU A 304 -20.21 4.53 -9.57
C GLU A 304 -20.40 3.03 -9.81
N ILE A 305 -21.50 2.43 -9.37
CA ILE A 305 -21.71 0.97 -9.44
C ILE A 305 -22.31 0.54 -10.77
N LEU A 306 -23.44 1.12 -11.17
CA LEU A 306 -24.11 0.77 -12.43
C LEU A 306 -23.22 0.99 -13.67
N PRO A 307 -22.38 2.04 -13.76
CA PRO A 307 -21.45 2.19 -14.88
C PRO A 307 -20.44 1.04 -15.00
N ILE A 308 -19.92 0.54 -13.87
CA ILE A 308 -18.99 -0.61 -13.89
C ILE A 308 -19.72 -1.86 -14.38
N GLN A 309 -20.92 -2.15 -13.87
CA GLN A 309 -21.73 -3.28 -14.34
C GLN A 309 -22.00 -3.20 -15.84
N ARG A 310 -22.41 -2.03 -16.33
CA ARG A 310 -22.65 -1.79 -17.76
C ARG A 310 -21.40 -1.98 -18.60
N MET A 311 -20.25 -1.54 -18.10
CA MET A 311 -18.96 -1.72 -18.79
C MET A 311 -18.60 -3.21 -18.91
N PHE A 312 -18.72 -3.99 -17.82
CA PHE A 312 -18.48 -5.43 -17.85
C PHE A 312 -19.46 -6.16 -18.78
N THR A 313 -20.76 -5.87 -18.68
CA THR A 313 -21.78 -6.45 -19.57
C THR A 313 -21.53 -6.07 -21.04
N ALA A 314 -21.19 -4.81 -21.33
CA ALA A 314 -20.93 -4.36 -22.69
C ALA A 314 -19.65 -4.98 -23.27
N ALA A 315 -18.57 -5.06 -22.49
CA ALA A 315 -17.31 -5.66 -22.94
C ALA A 315 -17.49 -7.12 -23.35
N VAL A 316 -18.33 -7.89 -22.64
CA VAL A 316 -18.63 -9.27 -23.00
C VAL A 316 -19.66 -9.36 -24.12
N GLY A 317 -20.73 -8.55 -24.08
CA GLY A 317 -21.83 -8.61 -25.03
C GLY A 317 -21.54 -8.01 -26.42
N GLN A 318 -20.44 -7.28 -26.58
CA GLN A 318 -19.99 -6.74 -27.87
C GLN A 318 -19.10 -7.71 -28.65
N GLU A 319 -18.57 -8.74 -28.00
CA GLU A 319 -17.78 -9.78 -28.66
C GLU A 319 -18.68 -10.65 -29.54
N SER A 320 -18.37 -10.69 -30.84
CA SER A 320 -19.21 -11.39 -31.83
C SER A 320 -19.20 -12.91 -31.70
N ASP A 321 -18.16 -13.47 -31.06
CA ASP A 321 -17.95 -14.89 -30.87
C ASP A 321 -18.34 -15.39 -29.47
N VAL A 322 -18.80 -14.50 -28.59
CA VAL A 322 -19.32 -14.86 -27.27
C VAL A 322 -20.82 -15.12 -27.37
N PRO A 323 -21.29 -16.35 -27.10
CA PRO A 323 -22.71 -16.66 -27.19
C PRO A 323 -23.53 -16.00 -26.06
N PRO A 324 -24.83 -15.69 -26.29
CA PRO A 324 -25.67 -14.96 -25.33
C PRO A 324 -25.77 -15.55 -23.92
N HIS A 325 -25.60 -16.87 -23.78
CA HIS A 325 -25.65 -17.53 -22.47
C HIS A 325 -24.42 -17.23 -21.59
N LEU A 326 -23.35 -16.67 -22.17
CA LEU A 326 -22.16 -16.22 -21.44
C LEU A 326 -22.21 -14.72 -21.10
N TYR A 327 -23.24 -13.98 -21.54
CA TYR A 327 -23.38 -12.56 -21.21
C TYR A 327 -23.53 -12.36 -19.71
N LEU A 328 -22.93 -11.29 -19.19
CA LEU A 328 -22.99 -10.99 -17.76
C LEU A 328 -24.30 -10.27 -17.43
N ASN A 329 -25.21 -10.99 -16.78
CA ASN A 329 -26.56 -10.52 -16.48
C ASN A 329 -26.67 -10.06 -15.02
N PHE A 330 -27.17 -8.84 -14.84
CA PHE A 330 -27.43 -8.24 -13.54
C PHE A 330 -28.92 -7.89 -13.42
N LEU A 331 -29.51 -8.15 -12.26
CA LEU A 331 -30.91 -7.78 -11.98
C LEU A 331 -31.09 -6.26 -12.03
N LYS A 332 -32.23 -5.79 -12.53
CA LYS A 332 -32.53 -4.35 -12.58
C LYS A 332 -32.97 -3.86 -11.22
N ASP A 333 -32.78 -2.56 -10.95
CA ASP A 333 -33.17 -1.96 -9.67
C ASP A 333 -34.68 -2.12 -9.37
N SER A 334 -35.54 -2.14 -10.39
CA SER A 334 -36.98 -2.41 -10.23
C SER A 334 -37.30 -3.84 -9.75
N GLU A 335 -36.35 -4.75 -9.87
CA GLU A 335 -36.46 -6.16 -9.47
C GLU A 335 -35.89 -6.39 -8.06
N LEU A 336 -35.22 -5.38 -7.48
CA LEU A 336 -34.60 -5.41 -6.15
C LEU A 336 -35.45 -4.73 -5.06
N GLU A 337 -36.48 -3.97 -5.43
CA GLU A 337 -37.39 -3.29 -4.47
C GLU A 337 -38.33 -4.25 -3.72
N GLY A 338 -38.17 -5.57 -3.91
CA GLY A 338 -38.94 -6.62 -3.25
C GLY A 338 -38.31 -7.24 -2.00
N ASP A 339 -37.08 -6.85 -1.62
CA ASP A 339 -36.31 -7.44 -0.51
C ASP A 339 -36.13 -6.49 0.69
#